data_AF-A0A7Y2UZV6-F1
#
_entry.id   AF-A0A7Y2UZV6-F1
#
_cell.length_a   1.000
_cell.length_b   1.000
_cell.length_c   1.000
_cell.angle_alpha   90.00
_cell.angle_beta   90.00
_cell.angle_gamma   90.00
#
_symmetry.space_group_name_H-M   'P 1'
#
loop_
_entity.id
_entity.type
_entity.pdbx_description
1 polymer ?
#
loop_
_entity_poly.entity_id
_entity_poly.type
_entity_poly.pdbx_seq_one_letter_code
_entity_poly.pdbx_strand_id
1 'polypeptide(L)'
;QEQPIINKPNIKRELDKLKFPLHFIDYETYASAIPRLDGLSPHKHLTFQVSIHTLTEDNTLTHFEYVLDAMQMPTDMLGAMHDFTGSTGTFVSWHASFETGRNKDLIGWLPQFASYLTYINEHMFDLETIFKKDYIDYRFHGSSSIKKVQPILVPDLSYSDLDVTNGTMALDTWGRMVLDPNFNEDIEATRQHLLDYCKLDTLAMVKIYEVLKGTIK
;
A
#
# COMPACT_ATOMS: atom_id res chain seq x y z
N GLN A 1 19.71 -17.35 -20.18
CA GLN A 1 18.94 -16.31 -20.89
C GLN A 1 19.10 -15.03 -20.08
N GLU A 2 19.64 -13.97 -20.68
CA GLU A 2 19.96 -12.69 -20.00
C GLU A 2 18.99 -11.56 -20.35
N GLN A 3 17.76 -11.90 -20.75
CA GLN A 3 16.75 -10.93 -21.16
C GLN A 3 15.41 -11.24 -20.48
N PRO A 4 14.63 -10.21 -20.10
CA PRO A 4 13.30 -10.41 -19.55
C PRO A 4 12.35 -11.01 -20.57
N ILE A 5 11.44 -11.86 -20.10
CA ILE A 5 10.32 -12.39 -20.87
C ILE A 5 9.10 -11.52 -20.56
N ILE A 6 8.61 -10.79 -21.58
CA ILE A 6 7.55 -9.80 -21.41
C ILE A 6 6.39 -10.10 -22.37
N ASN A 7 5.23 -10.46 -21.82
CA ASN A 7 3.99 -10.68 -22.55
C ASN A 7 3.23 -9.36 -22.74
N LYS A 8 3.77 -8.47 -23.59
CA LYS A 8 3.20 -7.14 -23.84
C LYS A 8 1.69 -7.14 -24.18
N PRO A 9 1.16 -8.05 -25.03
CA PRO A 9 -0.27 -8.07 -25.34
C PRO A 9 -1.15 -8.31 -24.11
N ASN A 10 -0.74 -9.21 -23.21
CA ASN A 10 -1.50 -9.45 -22.00
C ASN A 10 -1.37 -8.29 -21.00
N ILE A 11 -0.17 -7.74 -20.80
CA ILE A 11 0.03 -6.57 -19.95
C ILE A 11 -0.89 -5.43 -20.39
N LYS A 12 -0.94 -5.15 -21.70
CA LYS A 12 -1.85 -4.15 -22.26
C LYS A 12 -3.31 -4.48 -21.93
N ARG A 13 -3.74 -5.72 -22.18
CA ARG A 13 -5.11 -6.16 -21.91
C ARG A 13 -5.50 -6.00 -20.43
N GLU A 14 -4.61 -6.32 -19.50
CA GLU A 14 -4.88 -6.16 -18.06
C GLU A 14 -4.93 -4.68 -17.67
N LEU A 15 -3.98 -3.86 -18.13
CA LEU A 15 -3.95 -2.43 -17.81
C LEU A 15 -5.09 -1.63 -18.48
N ASP A 16 -5.62 -2.08 -19.62
CA ASP A 16 -6.77 -1.46 -20.28
C ASP A 16 -8.09 -1.64 -19.50
N LYS A 17 -8.14 -2.56 -18.51
CA LYS A 17 -9.32 -2.74 -17.64
C LYS A 17 -9.42 -1.68 -16.54
N LEU A 18 -8.32 -1.02 -16.24
CA LEU A 18 -8.26 -0.04 -15.16
C LEU A 18 -9.07 1.21 -15.53
N LYS A 19 -9.84 1.70 -14.58
CA LYS A 19 -10.66 2.91 -14.71
C LYS A 19 -10.05 4.00 -13.87
N PHE A 20 -9.75 5.14 -14.49
CA PHE A 20 -9.24 6.31 -13.77
C PHE A 20 -10.33 6.95 -12.89
N PRO A 21 -9.97 7.59 -11.77
CA PRO A 21 -8.61 7.71 -11.22
C PRO A 21 -8.03 6.36 -10.73
N LEU A 22 -6.72 6.22 -10.75
CA LEU A 22 -6.02 5.07 -10.17
C LEU A 22 -5.52 5.44 -8.77
N HIS A 23 -5.95 4.69 -7.77
CA HIS A 23 -5.60 4.90 -6.37
C HIS A 23 -4.61 3.82 -5.90
N PHE A 24 -3.32 4.13 -5.96
CA PHE A 24 -2.25 3.25 -5.48
C PHE A 24 -2.23 3.27 -3.96
N ILE A 25 -2.68 2.20 -3.33
CA ILE A 25 -2.95 2.12 -1.89
C ILE A 25 -2.04 1.10 -1.21
N ASP A 26 -1.54 1.46 -0.04
CA ASP A 26 -0.79 0.58 0.84
C ASP A 26 -1.21 0.79 2.30
N TYR A 27 -1.25 -0.28 3.08
CA TYR A 27 -1.65 -0.26 4.49
C TYR A 27 -0.53 -0.80 5.37
N GLU A 28 -0.26 -0.09 6.46
CA GLU A 28 0.56 -0.58 7.55
C GLU A 28 -0.32 -1.01 8.72
N THR A 29 -0.04 -2.21 9.25
CA THR A 29 -0.92 -2.84 10.24
C THR A 29 -0.15 -3.35 11.44
N TYR A 30 -0.72 -3.21 12.63
CA TYR A 30 -0.17 -3.69 13.88
C TYR A 30 -0.89 -4.97 14.32
N ALA A 31 -0.15 -6.08 14.41
CA ALA A 31 -0.67 -7.35 14.92
C ALA A 31 -0.24 -7.56 16.37
N SER A 32 -1.21 -7.77 17.27
CA SER A 32 -0.95 -8.05 18.69
C SER A 32 -1.43 -9.45 19.08
N ALA A 33 -0.59 -10.18 19.81
CA ALA A 33 -0.98 -11.47 20.40
C ALA A 33 -2.04 -11.32 21.50
N ILE A 34 -1.99 -10.21 22.25
CA ILE A 34 -3.00 -9.88 23.27
C ILE A 34 -3.88 -8.76 22.71
N PRO A 35 -5.20 -8.95 22.58
CA PRO A 35 -6.10 -7.89 22.17
C PRO A 35 -5.91 -6.64 23.01
N ARG A 36 -5.57 -5.53 22.36
CA ARG A 36 -5.38 -4.22 23.01
C ARG A 36 -6.58 -3.30 22.84
N LEU A 37 -7.52 -3.67 21.97
CA LEU A 37 -8.77 -2.96 21.72
C LEU A 37 -9.94 -3.90 21.95
N ASP A 38 -10.98 -3.38 22.61
CA ASP A 38 -12.24 -4.09 22.79
C ASP A 38 -12.84 -4.46 21.42
N GLY A 39 -13.18 -5.73 21.25
CA GLY A 39 -13.70 -6.27 19.98
C GLY A 39 -12.66 -6.84 19.01
N LEU A 40 -11.35 -6.65 19.26
CA LEU A 40 -10.30 -7.36 18.50
C LEU A 40 -10.05 -8.75 19.10
N SER A 41 -9.82 -9.73 18.23
CA SER A 41 -9.35 -11.06 18.64
C SER A 41 -7.82 -11.15 18.59
N PRO A 42 -7.19 -12.12 19.27
CA PRO A 42 -5.74 -12.32 19.18
C PRO A 42 -5.24 -12.39 17.74
N HIS A 43 -4.09 -11.80 17.48
CA HIS A 43 -3.41 -11.72 16.17
C HIS A 43 -4.17 -10.97 15.07
N LYS A 44 -5.21 -10.21 15.41
CA LYS A 44 -5.83 -9.30 14.44
C LYS A 44 -4.93 -8.12 14.12
N HIS A 45 -4.98 -7.72 12.86
CA HIS A 45 -4.22 -6.61 12.28
C HIS A 45 -5.03 -5.33 12.42
N LEU A 46 -4.62 -4.44 13.32
CA LEU A 46 -5.12 -3.07 13.35
C LEU A 46 -4.43 -2.27 12.24
N THR A 47 -5.16 -1.84 11.22
CA THR A 47 -4.63 -0.88 10.22
C THR A 47 -4.43 0.46 10.91
N PHE A 48 -3.18 0.86 11.10
CA PHE A 48 -2.84 2.10 11.81
C PHE A 48 -2.31 3.20 10.89
N GLN A 49 -1.94 2.85 9.66
CA GLN A 49 -1.46 3.81 8.69
C GLN A 49 -1.87 3.40 7.28
N VAL A 50 -2.04 4.41 6.43
CA VAL A 50 -2.34 4.26 5.01
C VAL A 50 -1.57 5.31 4.21
N SER A 51 -1.13 4.93 3.02
CA SER A 51 -0.72 5.86 1.97
C SER A 51 -1.54 5.62 0.72
N ILE A 52 -1.91 6.69 0.01
CA ILE A 52 -2.62 6.63 -1.27
C ILE A 52 -2.03 7.65 -2.24
N HIS A 53 -1.48 7.19 -3.35
CA HIS A 53 -1.23 8.04 -4.51
C HIS A 53 -2.39 7.93 -5.50
N THR A 54 -2.98 9.06 -5.87
CA THR A 54 -4.05 9.11 -6.87
C THR A 54 -3.51 9.68 -8.18
N LEU A 55 -3.54 8.87 -9.24
CA LEU A 55 -3.22 9.28 -10.60
C LEU A 55 -4.51 9.47 -11.40
N THR A 56 -4.76 10.67 -11.88
CA THR A 56 -5.91 10.99 -12.75
C THR A 56 -5.58 10.75 -14.24
N GLU A 57 -6.61 10.72 -15.08
CA GLU A 57 -6.45 10.46 -16.52
C GLU A 57 -5.62 11.54 -17.24
N ASP A 58 -5.63 12.77 -16.74
CA ASP A 58 -4.79 13.87 -17.22
C ASP A 58 -3.34 13.82 -16.71
N ASN A 59 -2.96 12.74 -16.02
CA ASN A 59 -1.64 12.51 -15.40
C ASN A 59 -1.33 13.43 -14.21
N THR A 60 -2.35 13.98 -13.53
CA THR A 60 -2.15 14.64 -12.24
C THR A 60 -1.94 13.58 -11.15
N LEU A 61 -0.85 13.72 -10.39
CA LEU A 61 -0.54 12.85 -9.26
C LEU A 61 -0.73 13.64 -7.96
N THR A 62 -1.64 13.15 -7.10
CA THR A 62 -1.82 13.67 -5.74
C THR A 62 -1.54 12.57 -4.72
N HIS A 63 -1.26 12.97 -3.48
CA HIS A 63 -0.91 12.05 -2.41
C HIS A 63 -1.72 12.35 -1.15
N PHE A 64 -2.13 11.29 -0.49
CA PHE A 64 -2.79 11.27 0.81
C PHE A 64 -2.07 10.28 1.71
N GLU A 65 -1.94 10.63 2.98
CA GLU A 65 -1.35 9.79 4.01
C GLU A 65 -2.05 10.02 5.34
N TYR A 66 -2.05 8.99 6.18
CA TYR A 66 -2.61 9.07 7.52
C TYR A 66 -1.91 8.06 8.43
N VAL A 67 -1.59 8.45 9.66
CA VAL A 67 -1.09 7.57 10.72
C VAL A 67 -1.85 7.86 12.01
N LEU A 68 -2.30 6.82 12.71
CA LEU A 68 -3.01 6.97 13.99
C LEU A 68 -2.07 7.47 15.09
N ASP A 69 -2.58 8.36 15.95
CA ASP A 69 -1.84 8.90 17.09
C ASP A 69 -1.91 8.00 18.32
N ALA A 70 -2.86 7.08 18.34
CA ALA A 70 -3.11 6.18 19.45
C ALA A 70 -3.59 4.83 18.94
N MET A 71 -3.49 3.80 19.78
CA MET A 71 -4.09 2.51 19.51
C MET A 71 -5.61 2.63 19.66
N GLN A 72 -6.29 2.89 18.54
CA GLN A 72 -7.74 3.09 18.45
C GLN A 72 -8.28 2.60 17.11
N MET A 73 -9.61 2.51 16.98
CA MET A 73 -10.23 2.17 15.70
C MET A 73 -10.03 3.31 14.68
N PRO A 74 -9.67 3.01 13.42
CA PRO A 74 -9.28 4.01 12.42
C PRO A 74 -10.47 4.72 11.77
N THR A 75 -11.44 5.19 12.55
CA THR A 75 -12.67 5.83 12.04
C THR A 75 -12.36 7.08 11.23
N ASP A 76 -11.55 7.99 11.79
CA ASP A 76 -11.21 9.26 11.13
C ASP A 76 -10.35 9.05 9.89
N MET A 77 -9.42 8.09 9.96
CA MET A 77 -8.60 7.67 8.81
C MET A 77 -9.49 7.21 7.65
N LEU A 78 -10.48 6.35 7.90
CA LEU A 78 -11.38 5.86 6.87
C LEU A 78 -12.30 6.95 6.31
N GLY A 79 -12.74 7.89 7.15
CA GLY A 79 -13.46 9.09 6.71
C GLY A 79 -12.62 9.93 5.75
N ALA A 80 -11.40 10.27 6.16
CA ALA A 80 -10.48 11.08 5.36
C ALA A 80 -10.07 10.37 4.05
N MET A 81 -9.88 9.05 4.07
CA MET A 81 -9.65 8.26 2.87
C MET A 81 -10.83 8.37 1.90
N HIS A 82 -12.06 8.21 2.40
CA HIS A 82 -13.25 8.29 1.56
C HIS A 82 -13.42 9.69 0.95
N ASP A 83 -13.14 10.75 1.71
CA ASP A 83 -13.16 12.13 1.19
C ASP A 83 -12.10 12.34 0.09
N PHE A 84 -10.94 11.69 0.21
CA PHE A 84 -9.85 11.82 -0.75
C PHE A 84 -10.08 11.06 -2.06
N THR A 85 -10.57 9.81 -1.99
CA THR A 85 -10.70 8.95 -3.19
C THR A 85 -12.13 8.88 -3.73
N GLY A 86 -13.13 9.12 -2.87
CA GLY A 86 -14.51 8.76 -3.14
C GLY A 86 -14.69 7.26 -3.38
N SER A 87 -15.81 6.89 -4.00
CA SER A 87 -16.12 5.52 -4.46
C SER A 87 -16.09 5.45 -5.99
N THR A 88 -14.94 5.79 -6.57
CA THR A 88 -14.71 5.83 -8.01
C THR A 88 -13.35 5.23 -8.38
N GLY A 89 -13.12 5.00 -9.66
CA GLY A 89 -11.82 4.61 -10.17
C GLY A 89 -11.45 3.15 -9.88
N THR A 90 -10.14 2.89 -9.84
CA THR A 90 -9.55 1.58 -9.56
C THR A 90 -8.52 1.72 -8.47
N PHE A 91 -8.64 0.92 -7.43
CA PHE A 91 -7.62 0.81 -6.39
C PHE A 91 -6.54 -0.15 -6.87
N VAL A 92 -5.28 0.19 -6.66
CA VAL A 92 -4.13 -0.58 -7.11
C VAL A 92 -3.27 -0.89 -5.91
N SER A 93 -3.01 -2.16 -5.65
CA SER A 93 -2.10 -2.62 -4.61
C SER A 93 -1.04 -3.56 -5.19
N TRP A 94 0.11 -3.63 -4.52
CA TRP A 94 1.07 -4.71 -4.70
C TRP A 94 0.75 -5.81 -3.71
N HIS A 95 0.14 -6.92 -4.16
CA HIS A 95 -0.36 -8.01 -3.31
C HIS A 95 -1.74 -7.75 -2.67
N ALA A 96 -2.71 -7.35 -3.50
CA ALA A 96 -4.07 -6.95 -3.12
C ALA A 96 -4.81 -7.86 -2.11
N SER A 97 -4.47 -9.15 -2.01
CA SER A 97 -5.08 -10.04 -1.01
C SER A 97 -4.87 -9.55 0.43
N PHE A 98 -3.80 -8.82 0.71
CA PHE A 98 -3.55 -8.27 2.04
C PHE A 98 -4.52 -7.13 2.36
N GLU A 99 -4.57 -6.10 1.51
CA GLU A 99 -5.42 -4.92 1.71
C GLU A 99 -6.89 -5.30 1.69
N THR A 100 -7.29 -6.19 0.78
CA THR A 100 -8.67 -6.71 0.74
C THR A 100 -9.04 -7.50 2.00
N GLY A 101 -8.08 -8.20 2.59
CA GLY A 101 -8.22 -8.84 3.90
C GLY A 101 -8.43 -7.82 5.02
N ARG A 102 -7.62 -6.77 5.05
CA ARG A 102 -7.75 -5.65 6.01
C ARG A 102 -9.08 -4.93 5.88
N ASN A 103 -9.53 -4.66 4.66
CA ASN A 103 -10.84 -4.07 4.41
C ASN A 103 -11.98 -4.95 4.95
N LYS A 104 -11.91 -6.28 4.81
CA LYS A 104 -12.90 -7.20 5.38
C LYS A 104 -12.92 -7.18 6.91
N ASP A 105 -11.75 -7.13 7.53
CA ASP A 105 -11.63 -6.98 8.99
C ASP A 105 -12.29 -5.66 9.44
N LEU A 106 -11.95 -4.55 8.76
CA LEU A 106 -12.50 -3.21 9.03
C LEU A 106 -14.01 -3.11 8.81
N ILE A 107 -14.57 -3.78 7.80
CA ILE A 107 -16.02 -3.86 7.58
C ILE A 107 -16.73 -4.47 8.80
N GLY A 108 -16.12 -5.49 9.41
CA GLY A 108 -16.66 -6.14 10.60
C GLY A 108 -16.63 -5.25 11.84
N TRP A 109 -15.64 -4.36 11.95
CA TRP A 109 -15.46 -3.48 13.12
C TRP A 109 -16.17 -2.14 12.97
N LEU A 110 -16.24 -1.60 11.74
CA LEU A 110 -16.74 -0.27 11.42
C LEU A 110 -17.76 -0.35 10.26
N PRO A 111 -18.97 -0.90 10.51
CA PRO A 111 -19.96 -1.15 9.47
C PRO A 111 -20.44 0.12 8.75
N GLN A 112 -20.26 1.30 9.33
CA GLN A 112 -20.56 2.58 8.67
C GLN A 112 -19.71 2.82 7.41
N PHE A 113 -18.54 2.19 7.27
CA PHE A 113 -17.70 2.27 6.07
C PHE A 113 -17.88 1.06 5.13
N ALA A 114 -18.85 0.18 5.39
CA ALA A 114 -18.98 -1.09 4.68
C ALA A 114 -19.11 -0.92 3.17
N SER A 115 -19.94 0.02 2.71
CA SER A 115 -20.13 0.31 1.29
C SER A 115 -18.83 0.76 0.61
N TYR A 116 -18.08 1.68 1.24
CA TYR A 116 -16.83 2.19 0.70
C TYR A 116 -15.75 1.10 0.63
N LEU A 117 -15.52 0.38 1.72
CA LEU A 117 -14.52 -0.69 1.76
C LEU A 117 -14.87 -1.88 0.86
N THR A 118 -16.17 -2.15 0.66
CA THR A 118 -16.63 -3.13 -0.33
C THR A 118 -16.33 -2.65 -1.75
N TYR A 119 -16.61 -1.38 -2.04
CA TYR A 119 -16.27 -0.78 -3.33
C TYR A 119 -14.78 -0.92 -3.64
N ILE A 120 -13.89 -0.57 -2.70
CA ILE A 120 -12.44 -0.75 -2.83
C ILE A 120 -12.11 -2.20 -3.21
N ASN A 121 -12.66 -3.17 -2.48
CA ASN A 121 -12.38 -4.59 -2.72
C ASN A 121 -12.84 -5.07 -4.09
N GLU A 122 -14.00 -4.62 -4.55
CA GLU A 122 -14.56 -4.97 -5.87
C GLU A 122 -13.82 -4.30 -7.03
N HIS A 123 -13.17 -3.16 -6.77
CA HIS A 123 -12.41 -2.37 -7.74
C HIS A 123 -10.90 -2.39 -7.46
N MET A 124 -10.41 -3.43 -6.78
CA MET A 124 -8.99 -3.63 -6.49
C MET A 124 -8.30 -4.35 -7.64
N PHE A 125 -7.17 -3.83 -8.06
CA PHE A 125 -6.26 -4.43 -9.03
C PHE A 125 -4.94 -4.80 -8.35
N ASP A 126 -4.52 -6.05 -8.49
CA ASP A 126 -3.24 -6.54 -7.97
C ASP A 126 -2.14 -6.38 -9.02
N LEU A 127 -1.31 -5.35 -8.87
CA LEU A 127 -0.22 -5.03 -9.78
C LEU A 127 0.86 -6.13 -9.78
N GLU A 128 1.04 -6.84 -8.66
CA GLU A 128 2.02 -7.93 -8.53
C GLU A 128 1.72 -9.07 -9.52
N THR A 129 0.46 -9.28 -9.89
CA THR A 129 0.05 -10.38 -10.78
C THR A 129 0.69 -10.30 -12.17
N ILE A 130 0.99 -9.09 -12.65
CA ILE A 130 1.73 -8.87 -13.90
C ILE A 130 3.13 -9.46 -13.79
N PHE A 131 3.82 -9.25 -12.67
CA PHE A 131 5.18 -9.73 -12.44
C PHE A 131 5.25 -11.22 -12.08
N LYS A 132 4.12 -11.82 -11.72
CA LYS A 132 4.01 -13.28 -11.55
C LYS A 132 3.84 -14.03 -12.87
N LYS A 133 3.28 -13.40 -13.90
CA LYS A 133 2.77 -14.10 -15.09
C LYS A 133 3.32 -13.57 -16.41
N ASP A 134 3.45 -12.26 -16.52
CA ASP A 134 3.60 -11.57 -17.81
C ASP A 134 4.88 -10.75 -17.93
N TYR A 135 5.53 -10.41 -16.83
CA TYR A 135 6.85 -9.79 -16.82
C TYR A 135 7.77 -10.60 -15.90
N ILE A 136 8.54 -11.50 -16.51
CA ILE A 136 9.51 -12.34 -15.80
C ILE A 136 10.92 -11.88 -16.14
N ASP A 137 11.65 -11.43 -15.13
CA ASP A 137 13.05 -11.03 -15.25
C ASP A 137 13.93 -11.89 -14.34
N TYR A 138 15.04 -12.39 -14.87
CA TYR A 138 15.99 -13.20 -14.09
C TYR A 138 16.59 -12.41 -12.92
N ARG A 139 16.66 -11.08 -13.04
CA ARG A 139 17.13 -10.17 -11.99
C ARG A 139 16.17 -10.06 -10.81
N PHE A 140 14.91 -10.50 -10.96
CA PHE A 140 13.98 -10.60 -9.84
C PHE A 140 14.28 -11.80 -8.93
N HIS A 141 15.21 -12.69 -9.33
CA HIS A 141 15.63 -13.87 -8.56
C HIS A 141 14.46 -14.79 -8.17
N GLY A 142 13.47 -14.94 -9.06
CA GLY A 142 12.29 -15.78 -8.83
C GLY A 142 11.27 -15.19 -7.85
N SER A 143 11.43 -13.93 -7.44
CA SER A 143 10.48 -13.22 -6.58
C SER A 143 9.66 -12.21 -7.39
N SER A 144 8.42 -12.00 -7.01
CA SER A 144 7.58 -10.88 -7.50
C SER A 144 7.36 -9.82 -6.40
N SER A 145 8.13 -9.86 -5.31
CA SER A 145 8.04 -8.81 -4.28
C SER A 145 8.48 -7.46 -4.85
N ILE A 146 7.83 -6.38 -4.41
CA ILE A 146 8.16 -5.03 -4.88
C ILE A 146 9.63 -4.69 -4.61
N LYS A 147 10.18 -5.14 -3.48
CA LYS A 147 11.60 -4.97 -3.10
C LYS A 147 12.59 -5.64 -4.05
N LYS A 148 12.15 -6.59 -4.89
CA LYS A 148 12.96 -7.23 -5.93
C LYS A 148 12.68 -6.67 -7.33
N VAL A 149 11.46 -6.21 -7.57
CA VAL A 149 11.06 -5.66 -8.87
C VAL A 149 11.43 -4.18 -9.00
N GLN A 150 11.13 -3.37 -7.99
CA GLN A 150 11.31 -1.92 -8.00
C GLN A 150 12.76 -1.50 -8.30
N PRO A 151 13.82 -2.05 -7.67
CA PRO A 151 15.19 -1.61 -7.95
C PRO A 151 15.65 -1.90 -9.38
N ILE A 152 15.01 -2.86 -10.06
CA ILE A 152 15.35 -3.26 -11.43
C ILE A 152 14.62 -2.38 -12.45
N LEU A 153 13.37 -2.00 -12.18
CA LEU A 153 12.55 -1.21 -13.10
C LEU A 153 12.68 0.30 -12.87
N VAL A 154 12.90 0.71 -11.63
CA VAL A 154 12.92 2.10 -11.19
C VAL A 154 14.15 2.32 -10.30
N PRO A 155 15.39 2.13 -10.79
CA PRO A 155 16.61 2.15 -9.97
C PRO A 155 16.86 3.50 -9.29
N ASP A 156 16.36 4.59 -9.88
CA ASP A 156 16.53 5.95 -9.34
C ASP A 156 15.63 6.22 -8.12
N LEU A 157 14.61 5.39 -7.89
CA LEU A 157 13.78 5.46 -6.70
C LEU A 157 14.47 4.69 -5.58
N SER A 158 15.35 5.36 -4.85
CA SER A 158 16.16 4.72 -3.81
C SER A 158 15.57 4.90 -2.41
N TYR A 159 15.54 3.81 -1.64
CA TYR A 159 15.33 3.80 -0.18
C TYR A 159 16.56 4.32 0.60
N SER A 160 17.66 4.69 -0.07
CA SER A 160 18.97 4.96 0.56
C SER A 160 18.99 6.09 1.58
N ASP A 161 18.00 6.98 1.54
CA ASP A 161 17.92 8.13 2.44
C ASP A 161 16.93 7.92 3.59
N LEU A 162 16.22 6.78 3.61
CA LEU A 162 15.31 6.40 4.69
C LEU A 162 16.01 5.37 5.59
N ASP A 163 16.35 5.78 6.81
CA ASP A 163 16.98 4.92 7.84
C ASP A 163 16.08 3.73 8.28
N VAL A 164 14.86 3.63 7.74
CA VAL A 164 13.90 2.56 8.00
C VAL A 164 13.87 1.59 6.82
N THR A 165 14.67 0.54 6.91
CA THR A 165 14.82 -0.46 5.83
C THR A 165 13.80 -1.62 5.87
N ASN A 166 12.74 -1.55 6.70
CA ASN A 166 11.75 -2.64 6.75
C ASN A 166 10.41 -2.26 7.40
N GLY A 167 9.27 -2.63 6.81
CA GLY A 167 7.92 -2.47 7.42
C GLY A 167 7.75 -3.16 8.79
N THR A 168 8.56 -4.19 9.10
CA THR A 168 8.63 -4.76 10.47
C THR A 168 9.14 -3.76 11.51
N MET A 169 10.03 -2.84 11.11
CA MET A 169 10.52 -1.76 11.96
C MET A 169 9.45 -0.67 12.13
N ALA A 170 8.69 -0.36 11.07
CA ALA A 170 7.57 0.59 11.15
C ALA A 170 6.52 0.14 12.18
N LEU A 171 6.14 -1.15 12.16
CA LEU A 171 5.24 -1.77 13.13
C LEU A 171 5.73 -1.63 14.57
N ASP A 172 6.97 -2.04 14.83
CA ASP A 172 7.55 -2.02 16.18
C ASP A 172 7.67 -0.58 16.70
N THR A 173 8.06 0.34 15.82
CA THR A 173 8.24 1.75 16.14
C THR A 173 6.91 2.43 16.48
N TRP A 174 5.88 2.27 15.65
CA TRP A 174 4.55 2.80 15.97
C TRP A 174 3.98 2.18 17.26
N GLY A 175 4.13 0.87 17.42
CA GLY A 175 3.70 0.16 18.63
C GLY A 175 4.36 0.69 19.91
N ARG A 176 5.68 0.91 19.89
CA ARG A 176 6.41 1.54 21.02
C ARG A 176 5.96 2.98 21.25
N MET A 177 5.83 3.77 20.18
CA MET A 177 5.40 5.17 20.24
C MET A 177 4.05 5.34 20.95
N VAL A 178 3.08 4.45 20.70
CA VAL A 178 1.72 4.59 21.26
C VAL A 178 1.49 3.80 22.56
N LEU A 179 2.34 2.82 22.90
CA LEU A 179 2.13 1.94 24.05
C LEU A 179 3.16 2.09 25.17
N ASP A 180 4.38 2.57 24.89
CA ASP A 180 5.44 2.68 25.89
C ASP A 180 5.40 4.06 26.58
N PRO A 181 5.06 4.15 27.89
CA PRO A 181 5.09 5.42 28.61
C PRO A 181 6.50 6.02 28.73
N ASN A 182 7.55 5.22 28.48
CA ASN A 182 8.95 5.64 28.50
C ASN A 182 9.52 5.81 27.09
N PHE A 183 8.68 5.89 26.05
CA PHE A 183 9.14 6.20 24.72
C PHE A 183 9.93 7.52 24.74
N ASN A 184 11.22 7.43 24.44
CA ASN A 184 12.19 8.51 24.61
C ASN A 184 12.78 9.01 23.28
N GLU A 185 12.25 8.52 22.16
CA GLU A 185 12.57 9.02 20.83
C GLU A 185 11.69 10.23 20.48
N ASP A 186 12.06 10.95 19.43
CA ASP A 186 11.29 12.09 18.92
C ASP A 186 10.05 11.59 18.17
N ILE A 187 8.87 11.76 18.78
CA ILE A 187 7.58 11.32 18.25
C ILE A 187 7.33 11.90 16.85
N GLU A 188 7.60 13.18 16.63
CA GLU A 188 7.30 13.82 15.34
C GLU A 188 8.24 13.32 14.25
N ALA A 189 9.53 13.17 14.57
CA ALA A 189 10.50 12.59 13.63
C ALA A 189 10.14 11.13 13.29
N THR A 190 9.78 10.33 14.30
CA THR A 190 9.32 8.96 14.13
C THR A 190 8.10 8.89 13.21
N ARG A 191 7.10 9.75 13.42
CA ARG A 191 5.91 9.82 12.58
C ARG A 191 6.24 10.18 11.15
N GLN A 192 7.09 11.19 10.94
CA GLN A 192 7.50 11.59 9.60
C GLN A 192 8.21 10.44 8.87
N HIS A 193 9.07 9.69 9.55
CA HIS A 193 9.72 8.51 8.96
C HIS A 193 8.73 7.41 8.56
N LEU A 194 7.71 7.15 9.39
CA LEU A 194 6.64 6.20 9.05
C LEU A 194 5.90 6.65 7.78
N LEU A 195 5.53 7.94 7.72
CA LEU A 195 4.84 8.53 6.58
C LEU A 195 5.68 8.46 5.30
N ASP A 196 6.94 8.88 5.35
CA ASP A 196 7.86 8.88 4.20
C ASP A 196 8.07 7.46 3.63
N TYR A 197 8.21 6.46 4.50
CA TYR A 197 8.35 5.06 4.10
C TYR A 197 7.11 4.55 3.36
N CYS A 198 5.92 4.71 3.94
CA CYS A 198 4.67 4.22 3.32
C CYS A 198 4.32 5.01 2.03
N LYS A 199 4.65 6.30 2.00
CA LYS A 199 4.57 7.13 0.79
C LYS A 199 5.42 6.57 -0.34
N LEU A 200 6.65 6.15 -0.03
CA LEU A 200 7.56 5.59 -1.02
C LEU A 200 7.03 4.29 -1.64
N ASP A 201 6.42 3.41 -0.85
CA ASP A 201 5.86 2.13 -1.34
C ASP A 201 4.74 2.36 -2.37
N THR A 202 3.84 3.31 -2.11
CA THR A 202 2.80 3.69 -3.10
C THR A 202 3.37 4.42 -4.31
N LEU A 203 4.38 5.28 -4.14
CA LEU A 203 5.05 5.94 -5.26
C LEU A 203 5.79 4.93 -6.16
N ALA A 204 6.39 3.90 -5.57
CA ALA A 204 7.02 2.81 -6.32
C ALA A 204 6.02 2.12 -7.24
N MET A 205 4.79 1.85 -6.78
CA MET A 205 3.75 1.28 -7.62
C MET A 205 3.37 2.19 -8.79
N VAL A 206 3.25 3.51 -8.56
CA VAL A 206 3.02 4.50 -9.62
C VAL A 206 4.12 4.43 -10.68
N LYS A 207 5.39 4.45 -10.26
CA LYS A 207 6.54 4.41 -11.18
C LYS A 207 6.63 3.09 -11.94
N ILE A 208 6.35 1.96 -11.29
CA ILE A 208 6.28 0.67 -11.97
C ILE A 208 5.15 0.66 -13.02
N TYR A 209 3.98 1.21 -12.68
CA TYR A 209 2.88 1.35 -13.63
C TYR A 209 3.28 2.20 -14.86
N GLU A 210 3.97 3.33 -14.66
CA GLU A 210 4.50 4.17 -15.73
C GLU A 210 5.46 3.39 -16.65
N VAL A 211 6.37 2.60 -16.06
CA VAL A 211 7.31 1.73 -16.81
C VAL A 211 6.55 0.69 -17.65
N LEU A 212 5.54 0.04 -17.07
CA LEU A 212 4.71 -0.92 -17.80
C LEU A 212 3.98 -0.26 -18.97
N LYS A 213 3.41 0.94 -18.76
CA LYS A 213 2.76 1.74 -19.82
C LYS A 213 3.74 2.11 -20.94
N GLY A 214 4.99 2.45 -20.62
CA GLY A 214 6.04 2.68 -21.61
C GLY A 214 6.43 1.42 -22.38
N THR A 215 6.47 0.28 -21.70
CA THR A 215 6.88 -1.02 -22.28
C THR A 215 5.90 -1.56 -23.32
N ILE A 216 4.59 -1.26 -23.16
CA ILE A 216 3.51 -1.73 -24.05
C ILE A 216 3.15 -0.75 -25.19
N LYS A 217 3.76 0.44 -25.22
CA LYS A 217 3.72 1.32 -26.41
C LYS A 217 4.52 0.69 -27.54
#